data_AF-A0A0B4DP30-F1
#
_entry.id   AF-A0A0B4DP30-F1
#
_cell.length_a   1.000
_cell.length_b   1.000
_cell.length_c   1.000
_cell.angle_alpha   90.00
_cell.angle_beta   90.00
_cell.angle_gamma   90.00
#
_symmetry.space_group_name_H-M   'P 1'
#
loop_
_entity.id
_entity.type
_entity.pdbx_description
1 polymer ?
#
loop_
_entity_poly.entity_id
_entity_poly.type
_entity_poly.pdbx_seq_one_letter_code
_entity_poly.pdbx_strand_id
1 'polypeptide(L)'
;MSHANARLTPAGRLIMVQRIGSGRAVAHVAAEMGISRTTAWRWWRRFREHGSAGLVDRSSIAHSHPHRTAACVETRVRIMRHLTRRGPVFIADRLGLQASTVGRVLRRHEVPLLRELDPVTGTVIRASRRSAKRYEHDHP
;
A
#
# COMPACT_ATOMS: atom_id res chain seq x y z
N MET A 1 -10.58 1.82 -5.46
CA MET A 1 -10.52 1.13 -6.77
C MET A 1 -10.99 -0.30 -6.59
N SER A 2 -11.91 -0.75 -7.46
CA SER A 2 -12.35 -2.15 -7.50
C SER A 2 -11.25 -2.98 -8.17
N HIS A 3 -10.78 -4.07 -7.56
CA HIS A 3 -9.80 -4.96 -8.21
C HIS A 3 -10.43 -5.72 -9.38
N ALA A 4 -9.61 -6.20 -10.32
CA ALA A 4 -10.07 -6.88 -11.55
C ALA A 4 -11.03 -8.06 -11.29
N ASN A 5 -10.88 -8.76 -10.16
CA ASN A 5 -11.68 -9.93 -9.80
C ASN A 5 -12.95 -9.59 -9.00
N ALA A 6 -13.34 -8.32 -8.87
CA ALA A 6 -14.55 -7.95 -8.13
C ALA A 6 -15.79 -8.28 -8.96
N ARG A 7 -16.63 -9.17 -8.44
CA ARG A 7 -17.93 -9.48 -9.06
C ARG A 7 -18.86 -8.27 -9.16
N LEU A 8 -18.78 -7.32 -8.21
CA LEU A 8 -19.61 -6.12 -8.21
C LEU A 8 -18.76 -4.85 -8.04
N THR A 9 -19.00 -3.90 -8.93
CA THR A 9 -18.58 -2.50 -8.80
C THR A 9 -19.41 -1.79 -7.71
N PRO A 10 -18.99 -0.60 -7.22
CA PRO A 10 -19.81 0.20 -6.31
C PRO A 10 -21.24 0.45 -6.83
N ALA A 11 -21.40 0.69 -8.13
CA ALA A 11 -22.71 0.84 -8.76
C ALA A 11 -23.54 -0.45 -8.70
N GLY A 12 -22.93 -1.61 -8.97
CA GLY A 12 -23.61 -2.91 -8.83
C GLY A 12 -24.05 -3.19 -7.39
N ARG A 13 -23.26 -2.78 -6.39
CA ARG A 13 -23.65 -2.87 -4.98
C ARG A 13 -24.81 -1.95 -4.63
N LEU A 14 -24.89 -0.77 -5.25
CA LEU A 14 -26.01 0.16 -5.09
C LEU A 14 -27.32 -0.46 -5.58
N ILE A 15 -27.31 -1.06 -6.78
CA ILE A 15 -28.48 -1.79 -7.32
C ILE A 15 -28.92 -2.90 -6.37
N MET A 16 -27.97 -3.67 -5.86
CA MET A 16 -28.25 -4.75 -4.91
C MET A 16 -28.91 -4.22 -3.63
N VAL A 17 -28.40 -3.15 -3.01
CA VAL A 17 -29.02 -2.61 -1.78
C VAL A 17 -30.36 -1.94 -2.04
N GLN A 18 -30.58 -1.33 -3.21
CA GLN A 18 -31.89 -0.82 -3.61
C GLN A 18 -32.92 -1.95 -3.75
N ARG A 19 -32.55 -3.07 -4.39
CA ARG A 19 -33.40 -4.27 -4.50
C ARG A 19 -33.74 -4.87 -3.14
N ILE A 20 -32.77 -4.94 -2.22
CA ILE A 20 -33.02 -5.41 -0.85
C ILE A 20 -33.93 -4.42 -0.10
N GLY A 21 -33.67 -3.11 -0.25
CA GLY A 21 -34.46 -2.04 0.37
C GLY A 21 -35.90 -1.97 -0.11
N SER A 22 -36.20 -2.45 -1.33
CA SER A 22 -37.57 -2.57 -1.85
C SER A 22 -38.31 -3.82 -1.32
N GLY A 23 -37.80 -4.46 -0.26
CA GLY A 23 -38.45 -5.61 0.38
C GLY A 23 -38.11 -6.97 -0.21
N ARG A 24 -37.21 -7.06 -1.20
CA ARG A 24 -36.84 -8.35 -1.80
C ARG A 24 -35.94 -9.15 -0.85
N ALA A 25 -36.16 -10.46 -0.80
CA ALA A 25 -35.35 -11.36 0.00
C ALA A 25 -33.87 -11.33 -0.42
N VAL A 26 -32.96 -11.13 0.54
CA VAL A 26 -31.51 -11.03 0.31
C VAL A 26 -30.96 -12.25 -0.44
N ALA A 27 -31.52 -13.44 -0.21
CA ALA A 27 -31.09 -14.66 -0.88
C ALA A 27 -31.32 -14.62 -2.40
N HIS A 28 -32.47 -14.13 -2.86
CA HIS A 28 -32.79 -14.02 -4.28
C HIS A 28 -31.91 -12.96 -4.96
N VAL A 29 -31.78 -11.78 -4.33
CA VAL A 29 -30.92 -10.72 -4.86
C VAL A 29 -29.46 -11.17 -4.95
N ALA A 30 -28.96 -11.92 -3.95
CA ALA A 30 -27.59 -12.45 -3.98
C ALA A 30 -27.37 -13.43 -5.14
N ALA A 31 -28.35 -14.33 -5.39
CA ALA A 31 -28.29 -15.28 -6.49
C ALA A 31 -28.29 -14.60 -7.87
N GLU A 32 -29.19 -13.63 -8.09
CA GLU A 32 -29.25 -12.83 -9.33
C GLU A 32 -27.97 -12.05 -9.61
N MET A 33 -27.34 -11.51 -8.56
CA MET A 33 -26.12 -10.72 -8.66
C MET A 33 -24.85 -11.59 -8.64
N GLY A 34 -25.00 -12.92 -8.62
CA GLY A 34 -23.90 -13.88 -8.65
C GLY A 34 -22.96 -13.77 -7.44
N ILE A 35 -23.46 -13.46 -6.24
CA ILE A 35 -22.65 -13.35 -5.02
C ILE A 35 -23.19 -14.23 -3.89
N SER A 36 -22.37 -14.49 -2.86
CA SER A 36 -22.84 -15.20 -1.68
C SER A 36 -23.85 -14.37 -0.87
N ARG A 37 -24.79 -15.05 -0.21
CA ARG A 37 -25.74 -14.41 0.74
C ARG A 37 -25.03 -13.61 1.83
N THR A 38 -23.91 -14.13 2.35
CA THR A 38 -23.07 -13.46 3.35
C THR A 38 -22.47 -12.15 2.83
N THR A 39 -22.08 -12.11 1.56
CA THR A 39 -21.56 -10.90 0.91
C THR A 39 -22.65 -9.85 0.75
N ALA A 40 -23.86 -10.27 0.32
CA ALA A 40 -25.01 -9.37 0.21
C ALA A 40 -25.39 -8.75 1.56
N TRP A 41 -25.47 -9.57 2.62
CA TRP A 41 -25.72 -9.09 3.99
C TRP A 41 -24.65 -8.11 4.49
N ARG A 42 -23.37 -8.39 4.22
CA ARG A 42 -22.27 -7.49 4.59
C ARG A 42 -22.44 -6.11 3.96
N TRP A 43 -22.76 -6.05 2.67
CA TRP A 43 -22.96 -4.78 1.99
C TRP A 43 -24.25 -4.07 2.42
N TRP A 44 -25.34 -4.81 2.62
CA TRP A 44 -26.58 -4.26 3.15
C TRP A 44 -26.39 -3.62 4.53
N ARG A 45 -25.69 -4.32 5.44
CA ARG A 45 -25.35 -3.78 6.77
C ARG A 45 -24.53 -2.50 6.66
N ARG A 46 -23.47 -2.49 5.83
CA ARG A 46 -22.65 -1.29 5.61
C ARG A 46 -23.45 -0.12 5.04
N PHE A 47 -24.39 -0.40 4.13
CA PHE A 47 -25.27 0.64 3.58
C PHE A 47 -26.22 1.20 4.64
N ARG A 48 -26.76 0.37 5.54
CA ARG A 48 -27.56 0.85 6.67
C ARG A 48 -26.76 1.71 7.65
N GLU A 49 -25.50 1.38 7.89
CA GLU A 49 -24.62 2.09 8.83
C GLU A 49 -24.02 3.39 8.25
N HIS A 50 -23.71 3.42 6.94
CA HIS A 50 -22.91 4.49 6.33
C HIS A 50 -23.47 5.02 5.00
N GLY A 51 -24.67 4.61 4.59
CA GLY A 51 -25.27 4.98 3.31
C GLY A 51 -24.44 4.54 2.11
N SER A 52 -24.47 5.34 1.04
CA SER A 52 -23.72 5.08 -0.20
C SER A 52 -22.20 5.02 0.02
N ALA A 53 -21.66 5.77 0.98
CA ALA A 53 -20.24 5.72 1.33
C ALA A 53 -19.80 4.33 1.83
N GLY A 54 -20.72 3.56 2.42
CA GLY A 54 -20.48 2.20 2.89
C GLY A 54 -20.29 1.16 1.76
N LEU A 55 -20.60 1.51 0.51
CA LEU A 55 -20.50 0.61 -0.65
C LEU A 55 -19.13 0.65 -1.34
N VAL A 56 -18.28 1.59 -0.94
CA VAL A 56 -16.89 1.66 -1.41
C VAL A 56 -16.05 0.59 -0.73
N ASP A 57 -15.09 0.03 -1.46
CA ASP A 57 -14.14 -0.92 -0.88
C ASP A 57 -13.31 -0.25 0.20
N ARG A 58 -13.31 -0.86 1.39
CA ARG A 58 -12.37 -0.50 2.45
C ARG A 58 -11.00 -1.07 2.08
N SER A 59 -9.96 -0.37 2.51
CA SER A 59 -8.60 -0.88 2.39
C SER A 59 -8.51 -2.27 3.03
N SER A 60 -7.92 -3.23 2.31
CA SER A 60 -7.59 -4.56 2.86
C SER A 60 -6.31 -4.53 3.69
N ILE A 61 -5.66 -3.37 3.81
CA ILE A 61 -4.45 -3.19 4.60
C ILE A 61 -4.80 -3.37 6.08
N ALA A 62 -4.02 -4.18 6.78
CA ALA A 62 -4.16 -4.36 8.21
C ALA A 62 -4.03 -3.01 8.94
N HIS A 63 -4.95 -2.75 9.88
CA HIS A 63 -4.92 -1.52 10.68
C HIS A 63 -3.75 -1.46 11.67
N SER A 64 -3.25 -2.63 12.10
CA SER A 64 -2.16 -2.75 13.05
C SER A 64 -1.17 -3.82 12.64
N HIS A 65 0.10 -3.59 12.97
CA HIS A 65 1.20 -4.51 12.79
C HIS A 65 1.90 -4.69 14.15
N PRO A 66 1.47 -5.65 14.98
CA PRO A 66 1.97 -5.78 16.35
C PRO A 66 3.47 -6.10 16.42
N HIS A 67 3.99 -6.82 15.42
CA HIS A 67 5.43 -7.11 15.29
C HIS A 67 6.21 -6.04 14.53
N ARG A 68 5.65 -4.83 14.38
CA ARG A 68 6.38 -3.72 13.78
C ARG A 68 7.54 -3.32 14.71
N THR A 69 8.70 -3.12 14.11
CA THR A 69 9.89 -2.59 14.79
C THR A 69 9.53 -1.32 15.57
N ALA A 70 9.88 -1.28 16.85
CA ALA A 70 9.60 -0.14 17.72
C ALA A 70 10.20 1.15 17.15
N ALA A 71 9.50 2.27 17.31
CA ALA A 71 9.90 3.57 16.74
C ALA A 71 11.32 3.98 17.16
N CYS A 72 11.72 3.71 18.41
CA CYS A 72 13.07 3.98 18.90
C CYS A 72 14.16 3.22 18.10
N VAL A 73 13.90 1.96 17.73
CA VAL A 73 14.80 1.15 16.91
C VAL A 73 14.81 1.64 15.47
N GLU A 74 13.65 2.03 14.93
CA GLU A 74 13.58 2.64 13.60
C GLU A 74 14.42 3.94 13.53
N THR A 75 14.37 4.76 14.58
CA THR A 75 15.19 5.99 14.70
C THR A 75 16.68 5.66 14.75
N ARG A 76 17.11 4.66 15.53
CA ARG A 76 18.52 4.21 15.56
C ARG A 76 19.03 3.79 14.19
N VAL A 77 18.21 3.07 13.41
CA VAL A 77 18.53 2.68 12.03
C VAL A 77 18.74 3.91 11.15
N ARG A 78 17.85 4.91 11.23
CA ARG A 78 17.94 6.14 10.43
C ARG A 78 19.15 7.00 10.79
N ILE A 79 19.44 7.16 12.09
CA ILE A 79 20.63 7.88 12.58
C ILE A 79 21.89 7.19 12.06
N MET A 80 22.00 5.88 12.24
CA MET A 80 23.16 5.11 11.76
C MET A 80 23.33 5.26 10.25
N ARG A 81 22.24 5.18 9.48
CA ARG A 81 22.24 5.38 8.04
C ARG A 81 22.74 6.77 7.64
N HIS A 82 22.28 7.82 8.32
CA HIS A 82 22.67 9.19 8.04
C HIS A 82 24.15 9.44 8.35
N LEU A 83 24.62 9.00 9.51
CA LEU A 83 26.00 9.23 9.96
C LEU A 83 27.03 8.42 9.17
N THR A 84 26.70 7.17 8.84
CA THR A 84 27.69 6.24 8.25
C THR A 84 27.59 6.15 6.74
N ARG A 85 26.43 6.45 6.15
CA ARG A 85 26.13 6.21 4.73
C ARG A 85 26.45 4.78 4.29
N ARG A 86 26.25 3.79 5.19
CA ARG A 86 26.48 2.37 4.92
C ARG A 86 25.19 1.62 4.60
N GLY A 87 25.35 0.45 3.99
CA GLY A 87 24.25 -0.41 3.57
C GLY A 87 23.56 -1.14 4.74
N PRO A 88 22.43 -1.82 4.47
CA PRO A 88 21.65 -2.51 5.50
C PRO A 88 22.41 -3.57 6.28
N VAL A 89 23.36 -4.28 5.67
CA VAL A 89 24.17 -5.34 6.33
C VAL A 89 25.05 -4.76 7.42
N PHE A 90 25.76 -3.67 7.13
CA PHE A 90 26.61 -2.99 8.11
C PHE A 90 25.80 -2.43 9.28
N ILE A 91 24.67 -1.79 8.98
CA ILE A 91 23.80 -1.20 10.01
C ILE A 91 23.17 -2.31 10.88
N ALA A 92 22.80 -3.43 10.26
CA ALA A 92 22.25 -4.60 10.93
C ALA A 92 23.23 -5.19 11.95
N ASP A 93 24.47 -5.43 11.53
CA ASP A 93 25.54 -5.90 12.40
C ASP A 93 25.74 -4.97 13.61
N ARG A 94 25.85 -3.64 13.37
CA ARG A 94 26.08 -2.66 14.43
C ARG A 94 24.90 -2.51 15.42
N LEU A 95 23.68 -2.82 15.00
CA LEU A 95 22.48 -2.66 15.82
C LEU A 95 21.89 -3.97 16.35
N GLY A 96 22.47 -5.13 16.01
CA GLY A 96 21.94 -6.45 16.38
C GLY A 96 20.59 -6.75 15.71
N LEU A 97 20.41 -6.32 14.46
CA LEU A 97 19.17 -6.50 13.69
C LEU A 97 19.41 -7.38 12.46
N GLN A 98 18.36 -7.90 11.84
CA GLN A 98 18.46 -8.52 10.52
C GLN A 98 18.55 -7.45 9.42
N ALA A 99 19.39 -7.67 8.40
CA ALA A 99 19.53 -6.75 7.27
C ALA A 99 18.20 -6.48 6.53
N SER A 100 17.30 -7.47 6.47
CA SER A 100 15.97 -7.32 5.90
C SER A 100 15.07 -6.39 6.73
N THR A 101 15.19 -6.41 8.06
CA THR A 101 14.51 -5.48 8.97
C THR A 101 15.01 -4.05 8.74
N VAL A 102 16.33 -3.86 8.67
CA VAL A 102 16.94 -2.56 8.37
C VAL A 102 16.45 -2.04 7.02
N GLY A 103 16.51 -2.86 5.96
CA GLY A 103 16.02 -2.48 4.63
C GLY A 103 14.54 -2.08 4.63
N ARG A 104 13.69 -2.83 5.35
CA ARG A 104 12.26 -2.53 5.49
C ARG A 104 12.02 -1.21 6.23
N VAL A 105 12.79 -0.92 7.28
CA VAL A 105 12.74 0.34 8.02
C VAL A 105 13.15 1.50 7.11
N LEU A 106 14.28 1.39 6.41
CA LEU A 106 14.75 2.44 5.50
C LEU A 106 13.73 2.75 4.41
N ARG A 107 13.13 1.71 3.80
CA ARG A 107 12.08 1.87 2.79
C ARG A 107 10.82 2.54 3.35
N ARG A 108 10.40 2.18 4.56
CA ARG A 108 9.22 2.75 5.21
C ARG A 108 9.36 4.24 5.51
N HIS A 109 10.59 4.68 5.79
CA HIS A 109 10.93 6.09 6.06
C HIS A 109 11.46 6.81 4.81
N GLU A 110 11.27 6.23 3.63
CA GLU A 110 11.65 6.82 2.33
C GLU A 110 13.11 7.31 2.30
N VAL A 111 14.00 6.59 3.00
CA VAL A 111 15.41 6.96 3.06
C VAL A 111 16.05 6.70 1.69
N PRO A 112 16.72 7.69 1.08
CA PRO A 112 17.33 7.55 -0.23
C PRO A 112 18.31 6.37 -0.30
N LEU A 113 18.36 5.73 -1.46
CA LEU A 113 19.33 4.69 -1.75
C LEU A 113 20.74 5.28 -1.79
N LEU A 114 21.78 4.50 -1.47
CA LEU A 114 23.15 5.06 -1.47
C LEU A 114 23.57 5.59 -2.84
N ARG A 115 23.11 4.93 -3.91
CA ARG A 115 23.35 5.35 -5.29
C ARG A 115 22.69 6.69 -5.67
N GLU A 116 21.74 7.16 -4.86
CA GLU A 116 21.05 8.45 -5.05
C GLU A 116 21.70 9.57 -4.23
N LEU A 117 22.66 9.23 -3.37
CA LEU A 117 23.39 10.17 -2.55
C LEU A 117 24.74 10.47 -3.17
N ASP A 118 25.14 11.74 -3.10
CA ASP A 118 26.51 12.14 -3.35
C ASP A 118 27.45 11.44 -2.34
N PRO A 119 28.51 10.74 -2.79
CA PRO A 119 29.41 10.02 -1.89
C PRO A 119 30.13 10.91 -0.87
N VAL A 120 30.38 12.18 -1.22
CA VAL A 120 31.14 13.15 -0.43
C VAL A 120 30.22 13.93 0.49
N THR A 121 29.15 14.52 -0.05
CA THR A 121 28.27 15.43 0.70
C THR A 121 27.07 14.73 1.33
N GLY A 122 26.70 13.54 0.83
CA GLY A 122 25.51 12.81 1.30
C GLY A 122 24.19 13.49 0.92
N THR A 123 24.23 14.53 0.08
CA THR A 123 23.02 15.17 -0.43
C THR A 123 22.37 14.29 -1.49
N VAL A 124 21.04 14.26 -1.52
CA VAL A 124 20.31 13.61 -2.61
C VAL A 124 20.64 14.35 -3.89
N ILE A 125 21.14 13.61 -4.88
CA ILE A 125 21.44 14.14 -6.21
C ILE A 125 20.09 14.51 -6.86
N ARG A 126 19.67 15.77 -6.74
CA ARG A 126 18.45 16.31 -7.38
C ARG A 126 18.70 16.39 -8.89
N ALA A 127 18.45 15.27 -9.55
CA ALA A 127 18.45 15.07 -11.00
C ALA A 127 19.82 15.18 -11.70
N SER A 128 20.18 14.13 -12.45
CA SER A 128 20.36 14.28 -13.90
C SER A 128 20.17 12.91 -14.56
N ARG A 129 19.83 12.93 -15.85
CA ARG A 129 19.46 11.77 -16.69
C ARG A 129 20.30 10.53 -16.40
N ARG A 130 19.68 9.36 -16.54
CA ARG A 130 20.32 8.02 -16.50
C ARG A 130 21.54 7.89 -17.43
N SER A 131 21.72 8.82 -18.39
CA SER A 131 22.87 8.96 -19.27
C SER A 131 22.99 10.40 -19.79
N ALA A 132 24.20 10.90 -20.01
CA ALA A 132 24.46 12.10 -20.81
C ALA A 132 24.20 11.86 -22.31
N LYS A 133 24.14 10.59 -22.76
CA LYS A 133 23.83 10.22 -24.13
C LYS A 133 22.32 10.34 -24.38
N ARG A 134 21.95 11.28 -25.25
CA ARG A 134 20.67 11.26 -25.95
C ARG A 134 20.77 10.15 -27.00
N TYR A 135 19.84 9.21 -27.03
CA TYR A 135 19.67 8.32 -28.19
C TYR A 135 19.16 9.22 -29.32
N GLU A 136 20.09 9.78 -30.10
CA GLU A 136 19.79 10.34 -31.41
C GLU A 136 20.00 9.20 -32.40
N HIS A 137 18.92 8.76 -33.05
CA HIS A 137 19.05 7.92 -34.23
C HIS A 137 19.26 8.86 -35.41
N ASP A 138 20.26 8.59 -36.24
CA ASP A 138 20.51 9.41 -37.44
C ASP A 138 19.31 9.39 -38.40
N HIS A 139 18.45 8.37 -38.32
CA HIS A 139 17.21 8.25 -39.10
C HIS A 139 16.02 7.75 -38.25
N PRO A 140 14.78 8.20 -38.54
CA PRO A 140 13.57 7.82 -37.81
C PRO A 140 13.18 6.34 -37.96
#